data_AF-A0A3A4W9T7-F1
#
_entry.id   AF-A0A3A4W9T7-F1
#
_cell.length_a   1.000
_cell.length_b   1.000
_cell.length_c   1.000
_cell.angle_alpha   90.00
_cell.angle_beta   90.00
_cell.angle_gamma   90.00
#
_symmetry.space_group_name_H-M   'P 1'
#
loop_
_entity.id
_entity.type
_entity.pdbx_description
1 polymer ?
#
loop_
_entity_poly.entity_id
_entity_poly.type
_entity_poly.pdbx_seq_one_letter_code
_entity_poly.pdbx_strand_id
1 'polypeptide(L)' 'MPLIMDEPIEGSYQLIGGNFTTAGEASTGLKLRLMELGIDEKIIRRAAIATFEAEMNVII' A
#
# COMPACT_ATOMS: atom_id res chain seq x y z
N MET A 1 18.31 -5.07 22.61
CA MET A 1 18.99 -4.41 21.47
C MET A 1 17.92 -3.68 20.68
N PRO A 2 17.89 -2.34 20.63
CA PRO A 2 16.89 -1.66 19.81
C PRO A 2 17.32 -1.77 18.35
N LEU A 3 16.42 -2.20 17.48
CA LEU A 3 16.65 -2.10 16.03
C LEU A 3 16.71 -0.62 15.68
N ILE A 4 17.88 -0.14 15.28
CA ILE A 4 18.00 1.08 14.48
C ILE A 4 17.53 0.70 13.07
N MET A 5 16.43 1.28 12.59
CA MET A 5 16.03 1.19 11.20
C MET A 5 16.90 2.18 10.41
N ASP A 6 18.03 1.72 9.89
CA ASP A 6 19.05 2.60 9.28
C ASP A 6 18.91 2.79 7.76
N GLU A 7 17.92 2.17 7.10
CA GLU A 7 17.62 2.41 5.67
C GLU A 7 16.11 2.49 5.40
N PRO A 8 15.67 3.41 4.51
CA PRO A 8 14.28 3.51 4.10
C PRO A 8 13.86 2.26 3.30
N ILE A 9 12.62 1.81 3.51
CA ILE A 9 12.01 0.73 2.74
C ILE A 9 11.32 1.34 1.52
N GLU A 10 11.71 0.92 0.33
CA GLU A 10 11.12 1.35 -0.93
C GLU A 10 10.36 0.22 -1.64
N GLY A 11 9.35 0.58 -2.41
CA GLY A 11 8.55 -0.36 -3.20
C GLY A 11 7.67 0.39 -4.21
N SER A 12 7.20 -0.32 -5.25
CA SER A 12 6.30 0.25 -6.26
C SER A 12 5.26 -0.76 -6.74
N TYR A 13 4.12 -0.25 -7.18
CA TYR A 13 3.05 -1.00 -7.83
C TYR A 13 2.79 -0.37 -9.19
N GLN A 14 2.54 -1.21 -10.20
CA GLN A 14 2.17 -0.76 -11.54
C GLN A 14 0.65 -0.70 -11.64
N LEU A 15 0.13 0.42 -12.14
CA LEU A 15 -1.29 0.64 -12.37
C LEU A 15 -1.53 0.90 -13.85
N ILE A 16 -2.60 0.34 -14.39
CA ILE A 16 -3.00 0.51 -15.79
C ILE A 16 -4.42 1.05 -15.80
N GLY A 17 -4.60 2.26 -16.33
CA GLY A 17 -5.91 2.90 -16.47
C GLY A 17 -6.87 2.02 -17.28
N GLY A 18 -8.13 1.95 -16.86
CA GLY A 18 -9.17 1.10 -17.45
C GLY A 18 -9.02 -0.40 -17.18
N ASN A 19 -7.97 -0.84 -16.48
CA ASN A 19 -7.83 -2.26 -16.09
C ASN A 19 -8.54 -2.53 -14.76
N PHE A 20 -9.83 -2.90 -14.85
CA PHE A 20 -10.63 -3.27 -13.69
C PHE A 20 -10.31 -4.66 -13.12
N THR A 21 -9.61 -5.51 -13.87
CA THR A 21 -9.29 -6.89 -13.45
C THR A 21 -8.35 -6.91 -12.25
N THR A 22 -7.39 -5.99 -12.22
CA THR A 22 -6.37 -5.89 -11.14
C THR A 22 -6.68 -4.76 -10.16
N ALA A 23 -7.91 -4.23 -10.17
CA ALA A 23 -8.26 -3.07 -9.36
C ALA A 23 -8.26 -3.40 -7.87
N GLY A 24 -7.51 -2.63 -7.08
CA GLY A 24 -7.38 -2.82 -5.64
C GLY A 24 -6.19 -3.70 -5.24
N GLU A 25 -5.43 -4.25 -6.20
CA GLU A 25 -4.26 -5.07 -5.91
C GLU A 25 -3.13 -4.25 -5.27
N ALA A 26 -2.91 -3.01 -5.69
CA ALA A 26 -1.83 -2.18 -5.15
C ALA A 26 -2.11 -1.79 -3.69
N SER A 27 -3.33 -1.32 -3.40
CA SER A 27 -3.76 -0.97 -2.05
C SER A 27 -3.81 -2.17 -1.11
N THR A 28 -4.22 -3.34 -1.60
CA THR A 28 -4.19 -4.60 -0.84
C THR A 28 -2.76 -5.05 -0.57
N GLY A 29 -1.87 -4.97 -1.57
CA GLY A 29 -0.46 -5.26 -1.44
C GLY A 29 0.20 -4.39 -0.38
N LEU A 30 -0.02 -3.07 -0.43
CA LEU A 30 0.52 -2.14 0.57
C LEU A 30 0.05 -2.50 1.97
N LYS A 31 -1.25 -2.76 2.15
CA LYS A 31 -1.81 -3.17 3.44
C LYS A 31 -1.09 -4.39 4.01
N LEU A 32 -0.89 -5.43 3.20
CA LEU A 32 -0.20 -6.65 3.62
C LEU A 32 1.26 -6.38 4.02
N ARG A 33 1.98 -5.56 3.24
CA ARG A 33 3.37 -5.19 3.58
C ARG A 33 3.46 -4.41 4.89
N LEU A 34 2.57 -3.46 5.14
CA LEU A 34 2.57 -2.71 6.39
C LEU A 34 2.23 -3.61 7.60
N MET A 35 1.38 -4.63 7.41
CA MET A 35 1.11 -5.64 8.43
C MET A 35 2.35 -6.49 8.74
N GLU A 36 3.08 -6.94 7.71
CA GLU A 36 4.33 -7.70 7.86
C GLU A 36 5.40 -6.89 8.61
N LEU A 37 5.41 -5.56 8.43
CA LEU A 37 6.30 -4.63 9.12
C LEU A 37 5.86 -4.30 10.56
N GLY A 38 4.73 -4.84 11.02
CA GLY A 38 4.23 -4.63 12.38
C GLY A 38 3.73 -3.20 12.65
N ILE A 39 3.30 -2.48 11.62
CA ILE A 39 2.75 -1.13 11.75
C ILE A 39 1.40 -1.17 12.45
N ASP A 40 1.08 -0.13 13.21
CA ASP A 40 -0.20 0.00 13.91
C ASP A 40 -1.41 -0.05 12.96
N GLU A 41 -2.43 -0.83 13.33
CA GLU A 41 -3.60 -1.09 12.49
C GLU A 41 -4.34 0.18 12.07
N LYS A 42 -4.39 1.21 12.94
CA LYS A 42 -5.03 2.49 12.62
C LYS A 42 -4.27 3.23 11.53
N ILE A 43 -2.94 3.12 11.50
CA ILE A 43 -2.09 3.68 10.45
C ILE A 43 -2.29 2.89 9.16
N ILE A 44 -2.23 1.56 9.23
CA ILE A 44 -2.45 0.65 8.08
C ILE A 44 -3.79 0.96 7.40
N ARG A 45 -4.87 1.08 8.19
CA ARG A 45 -6.21 1.39 7.66
C ARG A 45 -6.23 2.71 6.89
N ARG A 46 -5.62 3.76 7.44
CA ARG A 46 -5.57 5.07 6.79
C ARG A 46 -4.76 5.04 5.49
N ALA A 47 -3.61 4.38 5.50
CA ALA A 47 -2.77 4.22 4.31
C ALA A 47 -3.46 3.40 3.22
N ALA A 48 -4.12 2.30 3.59
CA ALA A 48 -4.85 1.46 2.66
C ALA A 48 -6.02 2.19 1.98
N ILE A 49 -6.81 2.97 2.74
CA ILE A 49 -7.91 3.78 2.18
C ILE A 49 -7.38 4.83 1.21
N ALA A 50 -6.36 5.61 1.62
CA ALA A 50 -5.79 6.64 0.77
C ALA A 50 -5.19 6.06 -0.52
N THR A 51 -4.53 4.90 -0.43
CA THR A 51 -3.94 4.21 -1.59
C THR A 51 -5.01 3.63 -2.49
N PHE A 52 -6.09 3.10 -1.94
CA PHE A 52 -7.24 2.60 -2.71
C PHE A 52 -7.91 3.73 -3.50
N GLU A 53 -8.15 4.89 -2.88
CA GLU A 53 -8.70 6.06 -3.57
C GLU A 53 -7.77 6.56 -4.68
N ALA A 54 -6.46 6.62 -4.42
CA ALA A 54 -5.46 6.99 -5.41
C ALA A 54 -5.41 5.99 -6.57
N GLU A 55 -5.50 4.70 -6.29
CA GLU A 55 -5.55 3.62 -7.27
C GLU A 55 -6.79 3.73 -8.16
N MET A 56 -7.97 3.95 -7.57
CA MET A 56 -9.21 4.12 -8.33
C MET A 56 -9.20 5.36 -9.23
N ASN A 57 -8.55 6.46 -8.81
CA ASN A 57 -8.39 7.64 -9.66
C ASN A 57 -7.50 7.41 -10.89
N VAL A 58 -6.62 6.41 -10.86
CA VAL A 58 -5.80 6.02 -12.03
C VAL A 58 -6.57 5.05 -12.91
N ILE A 59 -7.39 4.18 -12.32
CA ILE A 59 -8.14 3.14 -13.04
C ILE A 59 -9.36 3.70 -13.76
N ILE A 60 -10.10 4.63 -13.15
CA ILE A 60 -11.38 5.17 -13.64
C ILE A 60 -11.19 6.29 -14.66
#